data_AF-A0A3P6CKH3-F1
#
_entry.id   AF-A0A3P6CKH3-F1
#
_cell.length_a   1.000
_cell.length_b   1.000
_cell.length_c   1.000
_cell.angle_alpha   90.00
_cell.angle_beta   90.00
_cell.angle_gamma   90.00
#
_symmetry.space_group_name_H-M   'P 1'
#
loop_
_entity.id
_entity.type
_entity.pdbx_description
1 polymer ?
#
loop_
_entity_poly.entity_id
_entity_poly.type
_entity_poly.pdbx_seq_one_letter_code
_entity_poly.pdbx_strand_id
1 'polypeptide(L)'
;MDKLIHDDKGSVIISNDGATIMKLLDIVHPTAKILVDIAKSQDSEVGDGTTTVVLLAAEFLKEAKPFVEDGVHSQNLIRSYRTASTLAIEKVKELAVSIEGKSVEEKKGLLAKCAATTLSSKLIGGRE
;
A
#
# COMPACT_ATOMS: atom_id res chain seq x y z
N MET A 1 -3.77 -1.81 12.51
CA MET A 1 -4.57 -1.36 13.67
C MET A 1 -5.98 -1.13 13.16
N ASP A 2 -6.94 -1.87 13.72
CA ASP A 2 -8.34 -1.75 13.32
C ASP A 2 -8.85 -0.32 13.51
N LYS A 3 -9.74 0.09 12.61
CA LYS A 3 -10.43 1.37 12.62
C LYS A 3 -11.92 1.09 12.68
N LEU A 4 -12.57 1.68 13.67
CA LEU A 4 -14.02 1.72 13.76
C LEU A 4 -14.50 2.97 13.02
N ILE A 5 -15.35 2.77 12.02
CA ILE A 5 -15.97 3.83 11.22
C ILE A 5 -17.47 3.74 11.46
N HIS A 6 -18.07 4.87 11.80
CA HIS A 6 -19.50 5.02 12.01
C HIS A 6 -20.05 5.90 10.88
N ASP A 7 -21.04 5.42 10.14
CA ASP A 7 -21.69 6.20 9.08
C ASP A 7 -22.89 7.02 9.61
N ASP A 8 -23.37 7.98 8.82
CA ASP A 8 -24.49 8.85 9.21
C ASP A 8 -25.83 8.08 9.34
N LYS A 9 -25.88 6.84 8.88
CA LYS A 9 -27.06 5.95 8.95
C LYS A 9 -27.04 5.06 10.19
N GLY A 10 -26.02 5.18 11.05
CA GLY A 10 -25.86 4.39 12.27
C GLY A 10 -25.21 3.02 12.07
N SER A 11 -24.65 2.74 10.88
CA SER A 11 -23.88 1.52 10.62
C SER A 11 -22.46 1.67 11.19
N VAL A 12 -22.00 0.62 11.86
CA VAL A 12 -20.64 0.53 12.40
C VAL A 12 -19.86 -0.51 11.61
N ILE A 13 -18.75 -0.10 11.02
CA ILE A 13 -17.84 -0.97 10.29
C ILE A 13 -16.47 -0.93 10.98
N ILE A 14 -15.90 -2.11 11.24
CA ILE A 14 -14.54 -2.24 11.75
C ILE A 14 -13.68 -2.82 10.64
N SER A 15 -12.62 -2.11 10.25
CA SER A 15 -11.70 -2.58 9.20
C SER A 15 -10.26 -2.18 9.48
N ASN A 16 -9.32 -3.03 9.03
CA ASN A 16 -7.89 -2.74 8.96
C ASN A 16 -7.41 -2.58 7.50
N ASP A 17 -8.29 -2.78 6.53
CA ASP A 17 -7.96 -2.62 5.12
C ASP A 17 -8.05 -1.15 4.70
N GLY A 18 -6.94 -0.61 4.20
CA GLY A 18 -6.82 0.78 3.82
C GLY A 18 -7.79 1.16 2.70
N ALA A 19 -8.01 0.29 1.72
CA ALA A 19 -8.93 0.58 0.62
C ALA A 19 -10.39 0.67 1.10
N THR A 20 -10.80 -0.22 2.00
CA THR A 20 -12.13 -0.19 2.64
C THR A 20 -12.31 1.07 3.48
N ILE A 21 -11.31 1.42 4.32
CA ILE A 21 -11.34 2.65 5.13
C ILE A 21 -11.48 3.88 4.23
N MET A 22 -10.65 3.98 3.18
CA MET A 22 -10.65 5.13 2.26
C MET A 22 -11.95 5.25 1.45
N LYS A 23 -12.71 4.17 1.23
CA LYS A 23 -14.04 4.18 0.59
C LYS A 23 -15.14 4.71 1.52
N LEU A 24 -15.00 4.52 2.83
CA LEU A 24 -16.01 4.86 3.83
C LEU A 24 -15.86 6.29 4.36
N LEU A 25 -14.68 6.88 4.23
CA LEU A 25 -14.44 8.27 4.63
C LEU A 25 -15.06 9.26 3.63
N ASP A 26 -15.71 10.31 4.15
CA ASP A 26 -16.19 11.41 3.33
C ASP A 26 -15.04 12.34 2.92
N ILE A 27 -14.47 12.07 1.75
CA ILE A 27 -13.29 12.77 1.24
C ILE A 27 -13.71 13.89 0.29
N VAL A 28 -13.68 15.11 0.83
CA VAL A 28 -14.01 16.33 0.08
C VAL A 28 -12.82 16.83 -0.75
N HIS A 29 -11.59 16.70 -0.24
CA HIS A 29 -10.41 17.28 -0.87
C HIS A 29 -10.01 16.53 -2.17
N PRO A 30 -9.88 17.22 -3.32
CA PRO A 30 -9.56 16.57 -4.60
C PRO A 30 -8.27 15.73 -4.58
N THR A 31 -7.20 16.23 -3.96
CA THR A 31 -5.93 15.46 -3.85
C THR A 31 -6.08 14.23 -2.97
N ALA A 32 -6.96 14.25 -1.98
CA ALA A 32 -7.21 13.07 -1.15
C ALA A 32 -8.02 12.01 -1.93
N LYS A 33 -8.87 12.40 -2.89
CA LYS A 33 -9.52 11.44 -3.82
C LYS A 33 -8.49 10.66 -4.65
N ILE A 34 -7.39 11.31 -5.06
CA ILE A 34 -6.29 10.61 -5.75
C ILE A 34 -5.70 9.50 -4.85
N LEU A 35 -5.55 9.74 -3.55
CA LEU A 35 -5.09 8.71 -2.61
C LEU A 35 -6.07 7.55 -2.47
N VAL A 36 -7.38 7.82 -2.54
CA VAL A 36 -8.42 6.77 -2.57
C VAL A 36 -8.27 5.91 -3.82
N ASP A 37 -8.05 6.53 -4.98
CA ASP A 37 -7.93 5.83 -6.24
C ASP A 37 -6.67 4.97 -6.30
N ILE A 38 -5.55 5.44 -5.73
CA ILE A 38 -4.33 4.66 -5.54
C ILE A 38 -4.61 3.42 -4.66
N ALA A 39 -5.29 3.60 -3.52
CA ALA A 39 -5.63 2.49 -2.63
C ALA A 39 -6.54 1.46 -3.32
N LYS A 40 -7.55 1.92 -4.07
CA LYS A 40 -8.47 1.07 -4.85
C LYS A 40 -7.74 0.31 -5.94
N SER A 41 -6.81 0.95 -6.64
CA SER A 41 -6.01 0.29 -7.68
C SER A 41 -5.14 -0.82 -7.10
N GLN A 42 -4.55 -0.61 -5.91
CA GLN A 42 -3.76 -1.64 -5.22
C GLN A 42 -4.64 -2.80 -4.73
N ASP A 43 -5.84 -2.49 -4.23
CA ASP A 43 -6.85 -3.46 -3.82
C ASP A 43 -7.31 -4.34 -4.99
N SER A 44 -7.53 -3.76 -6.17
CA SER A 44 -7.99 -4.50 -7.36
C SER A 44 -6.90 -5.35 -8.01
N GLU A 45 -5.65 -4.90 -8.02
CA GLU A 45 -4.54 -5.59 -8.70
C GLU A 45 -3.93 -6.70 -7.84
N VAL A 46 -3.72 -6.45 -6.54
CA VAL A 46 -2.99 -7.37 -5.65
C VAL A 46 -3.78 -7.71 -4.39
N GLY A 47 -4.61 -6.79 -3.89
CA GLY A 47 -5.43 -7.00 -2.69
C GLY A 47 -4.65 -6.91 -1.36
N ASP A 48 -3.35 -6.57 -1.40
CA ASP A 48 -2.50 -6.35 -0.24
C ASP A 48 -1.67 -5.06 -0.40
N GLY A 49 -1.23 -4.48 0.73
CA GLY A 49 -0.44 -3.25 0.74
C GLY A 49 -1.24 -1.98 0.45
N THR A 50 -2.57 -2.04 0.50
CA THR A 50 -3.49 -0.90 0.27
C THR A 50 -3.19 0.29 1.19
N THR A 51 -2.82 0.03 2.44
CA THR A 51 -2.39 1.07 3.39
C THR A 51 -0.99 1.57 3.08
N THR A 52 -0.07 0.67 2.75
CA THR A 52 1.35 0.97 2.49
C THR A 52 1.51 1.92 1.32
N VAL A 53 0.78 1.70 0.22
CA VAL A 53 0.87 2.55 -0.97
C VAL A 53 0.40 3.98 -0.69
N VAL A 54 -0.65 4.15 0.12
CA VAL A 54 -1.17 5.47 0.51
C VAL A 54 -0.16 6.20 1.40
N LEU A 55 0.42 5.50 2.37
CA LEU A 55 1.44 6.06 3.25
C LEU A 55 2.70 6.48 2.49
N LEU A 56 3.19 5.65 1.58
CA LEU A 56 4.35 6.00 0.75
C LEU A 56 4.08 7.23 -0.12
N ALA A 57 2.90 7.31 -0.75
CA ALA A 57 2.54 8.48 -1.55
C ALA A 57 2.49 9.77 -0.71
N ALA A 58 1.93 9.71 0.49
CA ALA A 58 1.91 10.84 1.42
C ALA A 58 3.32 11.24 1.88
N GLU A 59 4.16 10.26 2.22
CA GLU A 59 5.53 10.53 2.68
C GLU A 59 6.39 11.14 1.56
N PHE A 60 6.27 10.66 0.31
CA PHE A 60 6.97 11.28 -0.83
C PHE A 60 6.58 12.74 -1.05
N LEU A 61 5.32 13.11 -0.81
CA LEU A 61 4.88 14.51 -0.91
C LEU A 61 5.41 15.34 0.26
N LYS A 62 5.44 14.77 1.46
CA LYS A 62 5.99 15.42 2.65
C LYS A 62 7.49 15.69 2.51
N GLU A 63 8.24 14.71 2.00
CA GLU A 63 9.68 14.86 1.71
C GLU A 63 9.96 15.79 0.51
N ALA A 64 9.03 15.88 -0.45
CA ALA A 64 9.14 16.82 -1.56
C ALA A 64 8.92 18.28 -1.15
N LYS A 65 8.10 18.51 -0.11
CA LYS A 65 7.69 19.84 0.35
C LYS A 65 8.85 20.84 0.53
N PRO A 66 9.93 20.55 1.29
CA PRO A 66 11.00 21.52 1.50
C PRO A 66 11.66 21.96 0.18
N PHE A 67 11.84 21.05 -0.78
CA PHE A 67 12.42 21.39 -2.08
C PHE A 67 11.51 22.32 -2.89
N VAL A 68 10.20 22.13 -2.81
CA VAL A 68 9.23 23.03 -3.46
C VAL A 68 9.27 24.42 -2.80
N GLU A 69 9.36 24.47 -1.47
CA GLU A 69 9.48 25.73 -0.71
C GLU A 69 10.80 26.47 -1.03
N ASP A 70 11.88 25.74 -1.29
CA ASP A 70 13.17 26.27 -1.76
C ASP A 70 13.18 26.69 -3.25
N GLY A 71 12.05 26.56 -3.95
CA GLY A 71 11.88 27.01 -5.33
C GLY A 71 12.29 25.98 -6.40
N VAL A 72 12.50 24.71 -6.04
CA VAL A 72 12.75 23.64 -7.01
C VAL A 72 11.49 23.42 -7.86
N HIS A 73 11.63 23.52 -9.18
CA HIS A 73 10.52 23.30 -10.10
C HIS A 73 9.96 21.87 -9.96
N SER A 74 8.66 21.73 -9.76
CA SER A 74 7.97 20.45 -9.50
C SER A 74 8.25 19.38 -10.55
N GLN A 75 8.36 19.77 -11.83
CA GLN A 75 8.72 18.86 -12.93
C GLN A 75 10.08 18.15 -12.71
N ASN A 76 11.04 18.81 -12.05
CA ASN A 76 12.32 18.18 -11.73
C ASN A 76 12.15 17.11 -10.67
N LEU A 77 11.36 17.36 -9.63
CA LEU A 77 11.04 16.37 -8.59
C LEU A 77 10.31 15.16 -9.19
N ILE A 78 9.33 15.39 -10.06
CA ILE A 78 8.60 14.31 -10.75
C ILE A 78 9.56 13.45 -11.58
N ARG A 79 10.48 14.08 -12.34
CA ARG A 79 11.48 13.36 -13.12
C ARG A 79 12.38 12.51 -12.22
N SER A 80 12.89 13.09 -11.14
CA SER A 80 13.76 12.39 -10.19
C SER A 80 13.05 11.22 -9.52
N TYR A 81 11.80 11.38 -9.09
CA TYR A 81 11.02 10.27 -8.52
C TYR A 81 10.74 9.16 -9.51
N ARG A 82 10.49 9.48 -10.79
CA ARG A 82 10.36 8.45 -11.84
C ARG A 82 11.66 7.67 -12.02
N THR A 83 12.79 8.36 -12.10
CA THR A 83 14.11 7.71 -12.21
C THR A 83 14.40 6.84 -10.99
N ALA A 84 14.17 7.35 -9.78
CA ALA A 84 14.36 6.59 -8.55
C ALA A 84 13.44 5.35 -8.48
N SER A 85 12.18 5.47 -8.92
CA SER A 85 11.24 4.36 -8.99
C SER A 85 11.72 3.26 -9.94
N THR A 86 12.22 3.61 -11.13
CA THR A 86 12.80 2.64 -12.07
C THR A 86 13.97 1.86 -11.43
N LEU A 87 14.91 2.58 -10.81
CA LEU A 87 16.06 1.96 -10.14
C LEU A 87 15.64 1.06 -8.97
N ALA A 88 14.65 1.50 -8.17
CA ALA A 88 14.13 0.70 -7.07
C ALA A 88 13.47 -0.60 -7.57
N ILE A 89 12.67 -0.53 -8.65
CA ILE A 89 12.03 -1.70 -9.26
C ILE A 89 13.08 -2.67 -9.80
N GLU A 90 14.10 -2.17 -10.51
CA GLU A 90 15.21 -2.98 -11.00
C GLU A 90 15.92 -3.67 -9.83
N LYS A 91 16.19 -2.94 -8.76
CA LYS A 91 16.87 -3.52 -7.59
C LYS A 91 16.04 -4.59 -6.90
N VAL A 92 14.73 -4.40 -6.78
CA VAL A 92 13.82 -5.42 -6.23
C VAL A 92 13.83 -6.68 -7.10
N LYS A 93 13.88 -6.54 -8.43
CA LYS A 93 13.99 -7.69 -9.34
C LYS A 93 15.31 -8.44 -9.20
N GLU A 94 16.42 -7.72 -9.03
CA GLU A 94 17.73 -8.35 -8.78
C GLU A 94 17.77 -9.14 -7.47
N LEU A 95 17.08 -8.66 -6.44
CA LEU A 95 16.99 -9.32 -5.13
C LEU A 95 15.97 -10.47 -5.10
N ALA A 96 15.12 -10.58 -6.13
CA ALA A 96 14.09 -11.60 -6.19
C ALA A 96 14.71 -12.99 -6.40
N VAL A 97 14.37 -13.92 -5.51
CA VAL A 97 14.81 -15.32 -5.61
C VAL A 97 13.70 -16.14 -6.25
N SER A 98 13.98 -16.74 -7.41
CA SER A 98 13.02 -17.60 -8.10
C SER A 98 12.66 -18.84 -7.28
N ILE A 99 11.40 -19.23 -7.34
CA ILE A 99 10.88 -20.48 -6.78
C ILE A 99 10.69 -21.57 -7.85
N GLU A 100 11.07 -21.28 -9.09
CA GLU A 100 11.10 -22.26 -10.18
C GLU A 100 12.09 -23.39 -9.85
N GLY A 101 11.76 -24.62 -10.25
CA GLY A 101 12.55 -25.81 -9.93
C GLY A 101 12.33 -26.40 -8.54
N LYS A 102 11.61 -25.73 -7.62
CA LYS A 102 11.24 -26.30 -6.31
C LYS A 102 10.18 -27.39 -6.43
N SER A 103 10.24 -28.38 -5.54
CA SER A 103 9.25 -29.48 -5.50
C SER A 103 7.85 -28.97 -5.13
N VAL A 104 6.83 -29.78 -5.38
CA VAL A 104 5.44 -29.45 -5.03
C VAL A 104 5.29 -29.25 -3.51
N GLU A 105 5.95 -30.09 -2.72
CA GLU A 105 5.97 -30.03 -1.25
C GLU A 105 6.62 -28.74 -0.75
N GLU A 106 7.76 -28.35 -1.33
CA GLU A 106 8.44 -27.09 -0.98
C GLU A 106 7.58 -25.87 -1.32
N LYS A 107 6.96 -25.86 -2.51
CA LYS A 107 6.05 -24.78 -2.92
C LYS A 107 4.84 -24.69 -1.99
N LYS A 108 4.27 -25.83 -1.58
CA LYS A 108 3.18 -25.87 -0.60
C LYS A 108 3.60 -25.25 0.75
N GLY A 109 4.81 -25.58 1.22
CA GLY A 109 5.36 -24.98 2.43
C GLY A 109 5.57 -23.46 2.31
N LEU A 110 6.04 -22.99 1.16
CA LEU A 110 6.21 -21.55 0.88
C LEU A 110 4.86 -20.82 0.81
N LEU A 111 3.86 -21.40 0.15
CA LEU A 111 2.52 -20.82 0.09
C LEU A 111 1.89 -20.68 1.48
N ALA A 112 2.09 -21.65 2.36
CA ALA A 112 1.65 -21.56 3.75
C ALA A 112 2.32 -20.39 4.49
N LYS A 113 3.63 -20.19 4.28
CA LYS A 113 4.36 -19.03 4.84
C LYS A 113 3.84 -17.71 4.27
N CYS A 114 3.60 -17.62 2.96
CA CYS A 114 3.02 -16.42 2.34
C CYS A 114 1.63 -16.11 2.91
N ALA A 115 0.77 -17.13 3.05
CA ALA A 115 -0.55 -16.96 3.66
C ALA A 115 -0.45 -16.47 5.12
N ALA A 116 0.49 -17.01 5.90
CA ALA A 116 0.73 -16.56 7.26
C ALA A 116 1.11 -15.06 7.32
N THR A 117 1.95 -14.58 6.39
CA THR A 117 2.30 -13.15 6.29
C THR A 117 1.06 -12.28 6.08
N THR A 118 0.18 -12.64 5.14
CA THR A 118 -1.05 -11.86 4.89
C THR A 118 -2.04 -11.92 6.06
N LEU A 119 -2.11 -13.05 6.77
CA LEU A 119 -3.01 -13.22 7.92
C LEU A 119 -2.48 -12.58 9.20
N SER A 120 -1.18 -12.32 9.31
CA SER A 120 -0.54 -11.76 10.51
C SER A 120 -1.13 -10.44 10.98
N SER A 121 -1.64 -9.62 10.06
CA SER A 121 -2.25 -8.31 10.36
C SER A 121 -3.75 -8.39 10.66
N LYS A 122 -4.35 -9.59 10.63
CA LYS A 122 -5.78 -9.84 10.89
C LYS A 122 -5.97 -10.62 12.18
N LEU A 123 -7.18 -10.59 12.73
CA LEU A 123 -7.55 -11.30 13.97
C LEU A 123 -7.18 -12.80 13.98
N ILE A 124 -7.10 -13.42 12.81
CA ILE A 124 -6.73 -14.83 12.64
C ILE A 124 -5.26 -15.09 12.98
N GLY A 125 -4.36 -14.12 12.73
CA GLY A 125 -2.93 -14.24 13.03
C GLY A 125 -2.55 -14.03 14.50
N GLY A 126 -3.48 -13.53 15.32
CA GLY A 126 -3.24 -13.20 16.74
C GLY A 126 -3.64 -14.31 17.74
N ARG A 127 -4.00 -15.51 17.28
CA ARG A 127 -4.18 -16.68 18.16
C ARG A 127 -2.85 -17.43 18.27
N GLU A 128 -2.05 -17.05 19.26
CA GLU A 128 -1.18 -17.98 20.00
C GLU A 128 -1.92 -18.52 21.22
#